data_AF-A0A0G3Z9L5-F1
#
_entry.id   AF-A0A0G3Z9L5-F1
#
_cell.length_a   1.000
_cell.length_b   1.000
_cell.length_c   1.000
_cell.angle_alpha   90.00
_cell.angle_beta   90.00
_cell.angle_gamma   90.00
#
_symmetry.space_group_name_H-M   'P 1'
#
loop_
_entity.id
_entity.type
_entity.pdbx_description
1 polymer ?
#
loop_
_entity_poly.entity_id
_entity_poly.type
_entity_poly.pdbx_seq_one_letter_code
_entity_poly.pdbx_strand_id
1 'polypeptide(L)'
;QNMVKFVPNILVLDYLHAIGSKEQHLIDKATNLLRQGYQNQMRYRQTDGSFGLWETTNGSVFLTAFVGTSMQTAVNYISDIDAAVVEKALDWLASKQHFSGRFDKAGAEYHKEMQGGLRNGVALTSYVL
;
A
#
# COMPACT_ATOMS: atom_id res chain seq x y z
N GLN A 1 7.42 7.39 -3.26
CA GLN A 1 7.49 7.21 -4.73
C GLN A 1 7.77 5.76 -5.17
N ASN A 2 8.09 4.82 -4.25
CA ASN A 2 8.46 3.44 -4.63
C ASN A 2 7.33 2.55 -5.16
N MET A 3 6.08 2.89 -4.81
CA MET A 3 4.89 2.16 -5.25
C MET A 3 4.68 2.16 -6.77
N VAL A 4 5.35 3.04 -7.52
CA VAL A 4 5.37 3.00 -8.99
C VAL A 4 5.97 1.70 -9.55
N LYS A 5 6.81 1.01 -8.76
CA LYS A 5 7.37 -0.31 -9.14
C LYS A 5 6.48 -1.48 -8.73
N PHE A 6 5.34 -1.20 -8.08
CA PHE A 6 4.45 -2.23 -7.53
C PHE A 6 3.03 -2.10 -8.12
N VAL A 7 2.33 -1.01 -7.82
CA VAL A 7 0.90 -0.82 -8.16
C VAL A 7 0.61 -0.89 -9.66
N PRO A 8 1.42 -0.30 -10.57
CA PRO A 8 1.14 -0.41 -12.00
C PRO A 8 1.12 -1.86 -12.49
N ASN A 9 1.92 -2.76 -11.90
CA ASN A 9 1.91 -4.16 -12.29
C ASN A 9 0.61 -4.86 -11.85
N ILE A 10 0.06 -4.49 -10.69
CA ILE A 10 -1.25 -4.99 -10.23
C ILE A 10 -2.33 -4.56 -11.22
N LEU A 11 -2.37 -3.26 -11.58
CA LEU A 11 -3.38 -2.73 -12.50
C LEU A 11 -3.30 -3.36 -13.90
N VAL A 12 -2.08 -3.62 -14.39
CA VAL A 12 -1.89 -4.35 -15.66
C VAL A 12 -2.43 -5.77 -15.57
N LEU A 13 -2.14 -6.49 -14.48
CA LEU A 13 -2.61 -7.86 -14.28
C LEU A 13 -4.13 -7.92 -14.10
N ASP A 14 -4.71 -7.01 -13.30
CA ASP A 14 -6.16 -6.86 -13.13
C ASP A 14 -6.85 -6.66 -14.49
N TYR A 15 -6.33 -5.74 -15.31
CA TYR A 15 -6.88 -5.46 -16.64
C TYR A 15 -6.77 -6.66 -17.57
N LEU A 16 -5.58 -7.27 -17.68
CA LEU A 16 -5.35 -8.43 -18.54
C LEU A 16 -6.23 -9.62 -18.13
N HIS A 17 -6.43 -9.81 -16.84
CA HIS A 17 -7.34 -10.82 -16.30
C HIS A 17 -8.81 -10.49 -16.63
N ALA A 18 -9.23 -9.24 -16.45
CA ALA A 18 -10.60 -8.81 -16.72
C ALA A 18 -11.01 -8.99 -18.19
N ILE A 19 -10.09 -8.78 -19.14
CA ILE A 19 -10.36 -9.00 -20.57
C ILE A 19 -10.10 -10.44 -21.03
N GLY A 20 -9.66 -11.34 -20.14
CA GLY A 20 -9.31 -12.73 -20.48
C GLY A 20 -8.14 -12.84 -21.46
N SER A 21 -7.16 -11.95 -21.36
CA SER A 21 -6.01 -11.93 -22.27
C SER A 21 -5.19 -13.23 -22.15
N LYS A 22 -4.68 -13.70 -23.30
CA LYS A 22 -3.78 -14.87 -23.39
C LYS A 22 -2.34 -14.47 -23.69
N GLU A 23 -2.02 -13.18 -23.62
CA GLU A 23 -0.66 -12.67 -23.87
C GLU A 23 0.27 -12.97 -22.69
N GLN A 24 0.72 -14.23 -22.62
CA GLN A 24 1.52 -14.73 -21.49
C GLN A 24 2.78 -13.91 -21.23
N HIS A 25 3.43 -13.41 -22.29
CA HIS A 25 4.64 -12.60 -22.16
C HIS A 25 4.42 -11.29 -21.36
N LEU A 26 3.23 -10.68 -21.44
CA LEU A 26 2.90 -9.49 -20.66
C LEU A 26 2.57 -9.87 -19.21
N ILE A 27 1.81 -10.95 -19.01
CA ILE A 27 1.44 -11.46 -17.69
C ILE A 27 2.70 -11.82 -16.90
N ASP A 28 3.63 -12.58 -17.51
CA ASP A 28 4.88 -12.99 -16.87
C ASP A 28 5.76 -11.78 -16.53
N LYS A 29 5.85 -10.80 -17.45
CA LYS A 29 6.62 -9.58 -17.22
C LYS A 29 6.07 -8.77 -16.05
N ALA A 30 4.76 -8.53 -16.02
CA ALA A 30 4.12 -7.79 -14.93
C ALA A 30 4.24 -8.54 -13.59
N THR A 31 4.05 -9.87 -13.59
CA THR A 31 4.20 -10.72 -12.39
C THR A 31 5.62 -10.68 -11.84
N ASN A 32 6.64 -10.75 -12.70
CA ASN A 32 8.03 -10.68 -12.27
C ASN A 32 8.41 -9.30 -11.71
N LEU A 33 7.94 -8.22 -12.35
CA LEU A 33 8.13 -6.86 -11.83
C LEU A 33 7.38 -6.65 -10.52
N LEU A 34 6.21 -7.27 -10.35
CA LEU A 34 5.44 -7.23 -9.10
C LEU A 34 6.22 -7.86 -7.94
N ARG A 35 6.85 -9.03 -8.14
CA ARG A 35 7.72 -9.67 -7.14
C ARG A 35 8.88 -8.78 -6.72
N GLN A 36 9.57 -8.17 -7.70
CA GLN A 36 10.68 -7.25 -7.41
C GLN A 36 10.18 -5.98 -6.69
N GLY A 37 9.02 -5.48 -7.08
CA GLY A 37 8.34 -4.36 -6.43
C GLY A 37 8.04 -4.65 -4.96
N TYR A 38 7.53 -5.85 -4.65
CA TYR A 38 7.28 -6.30 -3.28
C TYR A 38 8.56 -6.26 -2.43
N GLN A 39 9.64 -6.90 -2.90
CA GLN A 39 10.93 -6.91 -2.19
C GLN A 39 11.46 -5.49 -1.94
N ASN A 40 11.37 -4.60 -2.94
CA ASN A 40 11.80 -3.21 -2.78
C ASN A 40 10.91 -2.45 -1.79
N GLN A 41 9.60 -2.74 -1.74
CA GLN A 41 8.67 -2.06 -0.85
C GLN A 41 8.87 -2.44 0.62
N MET A 42 9.35 -3.66 0.89
CA MET A 42 9.67 -4.12 2.25
C MET A 42 10.75 -3.30 2.95
N ARG A 43 11.60 -2.58 2.20
CA ARG A 43 12.59 -1.64 2.76
C ARG A 43 11.98 -0.52 3.58
N TYR A 44 10.71 -0.20 3.34
CA TYR A 44 9.99 0.90 3.99
C TYR A 44 9.11 0.44 5.15
N ARG A 45 9.13 -0.86 5.46
CA ARG A 45 8.40 -1.42 6.60
C ARG A 45 9.12 -1.08 7.89
N GLN A 46 8.37 -0.55 8.86
CA GLN A 46 8.86 -0.17 10.17
C GLN A 46 8.72 -1.32 11.17
N THR A 47 9.36 -1.19 12.34
CA THR A 47 9.37 -2.23 13.39
C THR A 47 7.98 -2.49 13.97
N ASP A 48 7.13 -1.46 14.02
CA ASP A 48 5.74 -1.54 14.47
C ASP A 48 4.80 -2.19 13.44
N GLY A 49 5.28 -2.48 12.23
CA GLY A 49 4.51 -3.09 11.14
C GLY A 49 3.95 -2.09 10.13
N SER A 50 4.05 -0.79 10.41
CA SER A 50 3.61 0.27 9.48
C SER A 50 4.56 0.48 8.31
N PHE A 51 4.15 1.32 7.35
CA PHE A 51 5.00 1.77 6.26
C PHE A 51 5.33 3.25 6.35
N GLY A 52 6.62 3.58 6.19
CA GLY A 52 7.17 4.92 6.29
C GLY A 52 7.60 5.51 4.95
N LEU A 53 7.92 6.81 4.94
CA LEU A 53 8.45 7.49 3.75
C LEU A 53 9.89 7.06 3.42
N TRP A 54 10.67 6.74 4.45
CA TRP A 54 12.08 6.34 4.39
C TRP A 54 12.25 4.96 5.02
N GLU A 55 13.42 4.35 4.85
CA GLU A 55 13.69 3.01 5.39
C GLU A 55 13.50 2.96 6.91
N THR A 56 13.98 4.00 7.61
CA THR A 56 13.81 4.14 9.05
C THR A 56 13.18 5.49 9.36
N THR A 57 11.88 5.48 9.67
CA THR A 57 11.12 6.68 10.03
C THR A 57 9.83 6.31 10.75
N ASN A 58 9.06 7.29 11.22
CA ASN A 58 7.74 7.01 11.77
C ASN A 58 6.77 6.55 10.67
N GLY A 59 5.93 5.58 11.00
CA GLY A 59 4.85 5.11 10.14
C GLY A 59 3.93 6.23 9.66
N SER A 60 3.41 6.08 8.44
CA SER A 60 2.40 6.97 7.87
C SER A 60 1.10 6.20 7.66
N VAL A 61 -0.02 6.75 8.15
CA VAL A 61 -1.37 6.22 7.91
C VAL A 61 -1.63 6.09 6.41
N PHE A 62 -1.33 7.13 5.64
CA PHE A 62 -1.54 7.13 4.19
C PHE A 62 -0.73 6.03 3.49
N LEU A 63 0.57 5.89 3.80
CA LEU A 63 1.39 4.85 3.17
C LEU A 63 1.02 3.46 3.65
N THR A 64 0.67 3.28 4.92
CA THR A 64 0.30 1.97 5.44
C THR A 64 -1.01 1.49 4.81
N ALA A 65 -2.01 2.37 4.67
CA ALA A 65 -3.24 2.07 3.94
C ALA A 65 -2.95 1.75 2.48
N PHE A 66 -2.18 2.59 1.79
CA PHE A 66 -1.87 2.40 0.37
C PHE A 66 -1.13 1.08 0.11
N VAL A 67 -0.14 0.76 0.94
CA VAL A 67 0.72 -0.41 0.77
C VAL A 67 -0.01 -1.68 1.20
N GLY A 68 -0.65 -1.68 2.37
CA GLY A 68 -1.35 -2.85 2.92
C GLY A 68 -2.45 -3.33 1.98
N THR A 69 -3.30 -2.42 1.50
CA THR A 69 -4.37 -2.75 0.53
C THR A 69 -3.81 -3.23 -0.81
N SER A 70 -2.76 -2.57 -1.34
CA SER A 70 -2.11 -3.00 -2.58
C SER A 70 -1.48 -4.39 -2.44
N MET A 71 -0.83 -4.69 -1.32
CA MET A 71 -0.26 -6.01 -1.05
C MET A 71 -1.37 -7.07 -0.93
N GLN A 72 -2.48 -6.74 -0.27
CA GLN A 72 -3.63 -7.64 -0.18
C GLN A 72 -4.18 -8.00 -1.57
N THR A 73 -4.25 -7.04 -2.50
CA THR A 73 -4.67 -7.31 -3.89
C THR A 73 -3.65 -8.16 -4.64
N ALA A 74 -2.36 -7.91 -4.44
CA ALA A 74 -1.29 -8.61 -5.14
C ALA A 74 -1.18 -10.11 -4.80
N VAL A 75 -1.78 -10.57 -3.70
CA VAL A 75 -1.89 -12.01 -3.35
C VAL A 75 -2.58 -12.82 -4.46
N ASN A 76 -3.44 -12.19 -5.26
CA ASN A 76 -4.09 -12.85 -6.40
C ASN A 76 -3.10 -13.27 -7.51
N TYR A 77 -1.90 -12.67 -7.55
CA TYR A 77 -0.95 -12.85 -8.64
C TYR A 77 0.38 -13.47 -8.20
N ILE A 78 0.77 -13.29 -6.94
CA ILE A 78 2.02 -13.83 -6.39
C ILE A 78 1.79 -14.40 -4.99
N SER A 79 2.40 -15.56 -4.72
CA SER A 79 2.35 -16.23 -3.41
C SER A 79 3.43 -15.77 -2.43
N ASP A 80 4.34 -14.89 -2.87
CA ASP A 80 5.50 -14.44 -2.10
C ASP A 80 5.17 -13.42 -1.00
N ILE A 81 3.93 -12.92 -0.97
CA ILE A 81 3.46 -11.93 0.01
C ILE A 81 3.12 -12.63 1.32
N ASP A 82 3.78 -12.22 2.39
CA ASP A 82 3.51 -12.74 3.73
C ASP A 82 2.21 -12.15 4.29
N ALA A 83 1.20 -12.99 4.51
CA ALA A 83 -0.09 -12.59 5.05
C ALA A 83 0.04 -11.91 6.43
N ALA A 84 0.98 -12.35 7.27
CA ALA A 84 1.21 -11.76 8.59
C ALA A 84 1.80 -10.34 8.50
N VAL A 85 2.52 -10.03 7.41
CA VAL A 85 3.00 -8.66 7.15
C VAL A 85 1.84 -7.73 6.83
N VAL A 86 0.89 -8.19 6.01
CA VAL A 86 -0.29 -7.42 5.63
C VAL A 86 -1.21 -7.23 6.84
N GLU A 87 -1.52 -8.30 7.57
CA GLU A 87 -2.34 -8.26 8.78
C GLU A 87 -1.77 -7.27 9.79
N LYS A 88 -0.48 -7.36 10.12
CA LYS A 88 0.16 -6.44 11.09
C LYS A 88 0.10 -4.98 10.63
N ALA A 89 0.21 -4.71 9.32
CA ALA A 89 0.12 -3.36 8.79
C ALA A 89 -1.31 -2.81 8.89
N LEU A 90 -2.33 -3.64 8.59
CA LEU A 90 -3.74 -3.27 8.68
C LEU A 90 -4.22 -3.13 10.13
N ASP A 91 -3.72 -3.96 11.05
CA ASP A 91 -3.97 -3.82 12.48
C ASP A 91 -3.38 -2.52 13.04
N TRP A 92 -2.14 -2.21 12.66
CA TRP A 92 -1.53 -0.93 13.01
C TRP A 92 -2.37 0.22 12.48
N LEU A 93 -2.85 0.13 11.23
CA LEU A 93 -3.69 1.14 10.60
C LEU A 93 -5.00 1.31 11.36
N ALA A 94 -5.72 0.23 11.64
CA ALA A 94 -6.97 0.24 12.39
C ALA A 94 -6.79 0.90 13.78
N SER A 95 -5.65 0.65 14.45
CA SER A 95 -5.34 1.28 15.74
C SER A 95 -5.17 2.81 15.68
N LYS A 96 -5.03 3.40 14.48
CA LYS A 96 -4.93 4.86 14.29
C LYS A 96 -6.28 5.54 14.07
N GLN A 97 -7.37 4.79 13.99
CA GLN A 97 -8.69 5.37 13.85
C GLN A 97 -9.15 6.00 15.17
N HIS A 98 -9.64 7.23 15.12
CA HIS A 98 -10.27 7.87 16.28
C HIS A 98 -11.66 7.29 16.52
N PHE A 99 -12.22 7.48 17.73
CA PHE A 99 -13.60 7.08 18.05
C PHE A 99 -14.66 7.68 17.11
N SER A 100 -14.37 8.84 16.49
CA SER A 100 -15.24 9.46 15.49
C SER A 100 -15.18 8.80 14.10
N GLY A 101 -14.32 7.80 13.92
CA GLY A 101 -14.02 7.18 12.63
C GLY A 101 -12.94 7.90 11.81
N ARG A 102 -12.50 9.08 12.24
CA ARG A 102 -11.50 9.90 11.55
C ARG A 102 -10.10 9.29 11.62
N PHE A 103 -9.34 9.45 10.55
CA PHE A 103 -7.90 9.23 10.51
C PHE A 103 -7.13 10.56 10.44
N ASP A 104 -6.10 10.69 11.27
CA ASP A 104 -5.14 11.79 11.23
C ASP A 104 -3.76 11.32 10.75
N LYS A 105 -2.94 12.26 10.26
CA LYS A 105 -1.60 11.91 9.77
C LYS A 105 -0.72 11.37 10.90
N ALA A 106 0.09 10.36 10.57
CA ALA A 106 1.21 9.93 11.38
C ALA A 106 2.52 10.19 10.63
N GLY A 107 3.58 10.55 11.36
CA GLY A 107 4.89 10.86 10.79
C GLY A 107 4.96 12.19 10.03
N ALA A 108 5.89 12.24 9.08
CA ALA A 108 6.18 13.43 8.28
C ALA A 108 5.03 13.75 7.30
N GLU A 109 4.82 15.05 7.05
CA GLU A 109 3.88 15.52 6.04
C GLU A 109 4.61 15.76 4.72
N TYR A 110 4.32 14.96 3.72
CA TYR A 110 4.94 15.00 2.38
C TYR A 110 3.90 15.14 1.27
N HIS A 111 2.61 14.99 1.58
CA HIS A 111 1.51 15.22 0.65
C HIS A 111 0.39 16.03 1.32
N LYS A 112 0.52 17.36 1.32
CA LYS A 112 -0.35 18.29 2.07
C LYS A 112 -1.84 18.14 1.78
N GLU A 113 -2.23 17.95 0.52
CA GLU A 113 -3.65 17.79 0.16
C GLU A 113 -4.27 16.49 0.69
N MET A 114 -3.45 15.46 0.94
CA MET A 114 -3.90 14.15 1.41
C MET A 114 -3.79 14.03 2.93
N GLN A 115 -2.67 14.47 3.49
CA GLN A 115 -2.32 14.33 4.91
C GLN A 115 -2.69 15.56 5.75
N GLY A 116 -3.02 16.68 5.10
CA GLY A 116 -3.30 17.93 5.77
C GLY A 116 -4.57 17.84 6.62
N GLY A 117 -4.46 18.23 7.89
CA GLY A 117 -5.58 18.22 8.83
C GLY A 117 -6.53 19.42 8.72
N LEU A 118 -6.23 20.40 7.86
CA LEU A 118 -6.96 21.68 7.75
C LEU A 118 -8.40 21.53 7.23
N ARG A 119 -8.73 20.40 6.60
CA ARG A 119 -10.07 20.09 6.06
C ARG A 119 -10.70 18.91 6.80
N ASN A 120 -10.63 18.93 8.14
CA ASN A 120 -11.22 17.93 9.05
C ASN A 120 -10.76 16.48 8.82
N GLY A 121 -9.60 16.27 8.18
CA GLY A 121 -9.09 14.92 7.90
C GLY A 121 -9.92 14.12 6.88
N VAL A 122 -10.80 14.77 6.12
CA VAL A 122 -11.73 14.10 5.19
C VAL A 122 -10.96 13.34 4.11
N ALA A 123 -9.95 13.95 3.49
CA ALA A 123 -9.20 13.31 2.41
C ALA A 123 -8.52 12.01 2.86
N LEU A 124 -7.81 12.04 3.98
CA LEU A 124 -7.12 10.87 4.52
C LEU A 124 -8.11 9.79 4.96
N THR A 125 -9.19 10.18 5.65
CA THR A 125 -10.21 9.24 6.10
C THR A 125 -10.88 8.56 4.91
N SER A 126 -11.31 9.32 3.90
CA SER A 126 -11.89 8.79 2.66
C SER A 126 -10.94 7.91 1.85
N TYR A 127 -9.62 8.12 1.95
CA TYR A 127 -8.66 7.28 1.27
C TYR A 127 -8.44 5.93 1.97
N VAL A 128 -8.57 5.89 3.30
CA VAL A 128 -8.37 4.68 4.10
C VAL A 128 -9.57 3.73 3.99
N LEU A 129 -10.78 4.28 3.84
CA LEU A 129 -12.04 3.54 3.67
C LEU A 129 -12.23 3.02 2.24
#